data_AF-A0A9D4R4Y8-F1
#
_entry.id   AF-A0A9D4R4Y8-F1
#
_cell.length_a   1.000
_cell.length_b   1.000
_cell.length_c   1.000
_cell.angle_alpha   90.00
_cell.angle_beta   90.00
_cell.angle_gamma   90.00
#
_symmetry.space_group_name_H-M   'P 1'
#
loop_
_entity.id
_entity.type
_entity.pdbx_description
1 polymer ?
#
loop_
_entity_poly.entity_id
_entity_poly.type
_entity_poly.pdbx_seq_one_letter_code
_entity_poly.pdbx_strand_id
1 'polypeptide(L)'
;MKKASIHTYIRNMMALPFLPAADIEQAFQLLAARANSEQITRFVIYMEEQWLNHPIFDIDSLSVYGISARTNDTGGWHNSMNTKAGGQDLTFYRLVPALRAEAEDVQYELRYLRVVCPLGE
;
A
#
# COMPACT_ATOMS: atom_id res chain seq x y z
N MET A 1 9.67 3.11 27.75
CA MET A 1 8.48 2.20 27.83
C MET A 1 8.85 0.77 28.22
N LYS A 2 7.92 0.01 28.85
CA LYS A 2 8.06 -1.45 29.05
C LYS A 2 7.92 -2.19 27.70
N LYS A 3 8.60 -3.34 27.49
CA LYS A 3 8.60 -4.09 26.21
C LYS A 3 7.20 -4.37 25.61
N ALA A 4 6.25 -4.84 26.40
CA ALA A 4 4.88 -5.11 25.94
C ALA A 4 4.14 -3.84 25.46
N SER A 5 4.46 -2.69 26.06
CA SER A 5 3.93 -1.39 25.67
C SER A 5 4.53 -0.89 24.36
N ILE A 6 5.81 -1.17 24.08
CA ILE A 6 6.46 -0.84 22.80
C ILE A 6 5.85 -1.63 21.66
N HIS A 7 5.62 -2.94 21.85
CA HIS A 7 5.01 -3.77 20.83
C HIS A 7 3.60 -3.27 20.45
N THR A 8 2.82 -2.85 21.45
CA THR A 8 1.48 -2.28 21.23
C THR A 8 1.57 -0.94 20.50
N TYR A 9 2.54 -0.11 20.86
CA TYR A 9 2.79 1.16 20.18
C TYR A 9 3.11 0.99 18.70
N ILE A 10 4.07 0.10 18.38
CA ILE A 10 4.45 -0.20 17.00
C ILE A 10 3.24 -0.75 16.24
N ARG A 11 2.48 -1.68 16.83
CA ARG A 11 1.26 -2.22 16.21
C ARG A 11 0.27 -1.10 15.87
N ASN A 12 0.04 -0.16 16.77
CA ASN A 12 -0.87 0.96 16.52
C ASN A 12 -0.35 1.88 15.40
N MET A 13 0.96 2.13 15.34
CA MET A 13 1.57 2.91 14.26
C MET A 13 1.43 2.20 12.90
N MET A 14 1.67 0.89 12.86
CA MET A 14 1.51 0.07 11.65
C MET A 14 0.05 -0.13 11.25
N ALA A 15 -0.90 0.24 12.11
CA ALA A 15 -2.33 0.13 11.85
C ALA A 15 -2.92 1.41 11.23
N LEU A 16 -2.16 2.50 11.13
CA LEU A 16 -2.60 3.75 10.52
C LEU A 16 -3.19 3.59 9.10
N PRO A 17 -2.63 2.75 8.20
CA PRO A 17 -3.21 2.49 6.88
C PRO A 17 -4.66 1.99 6.91
N PHE A 18 -5.11 1.37 8.00
CA PHE A 18 -6.48 0.85 8.10
C PHE A 18 -7.49 1.90 8.56
N LEU A 19 -7.08 3.15 8.76
CA LEU A 19 -7.98 4.26 9.05
C LEU A 19 -8.40 4.99 7.77
N PRO A 20 -9.58 5.64 7.76
CA PRO A 20 -9.91 6.60 6.71
C PRO A 20 -8.79 7.64 6.57
N ALA A 21 -8.43 8.01 5.34
CA ALA A 21 -7.30 8.90 5.07
C ALA A 21 -7.36 10.22 5.86
N ALA A 22 -8.57 10.78 6.01
CA ALA A 22 -8.82 12.00 6.78
C ALA A 22 -8.43 11.90 8.28
N ASP A 23 -8.44 10.69 8.85
CA ASP A 23 -8.16 10.46 10.26
C ASP A 23 -6.69 10.07 10.52
N ILE A 24 -5.94 9.71 9.48
CA ILE A 24 -4.57 9.18 9.60
C ILE A 24 -3.63 10.19 10.26
N GLU A 25 -3.65 11.43 9.78
CA GLU A 25 -2.73 12.47 10.26
C GLU A 25 -2.98 12.79 11.75
N GLN A 26 -4.25 12.94 12.13
CA GLN A 26 -4.63 13.17 13.53
C GLN A 26 -4.22 11.98 14.42
N ALA A 27 -4.47 10.75 13.98
CA ALA A 27 -4.09 9.54 14.71
C ALA A 27 -2.56 9.42 14.86
N PHE A 28 -1.80 9.76 13.81
CA PHE A 28 -0.35 9.80 13.85
C PHE A 28 0.16 10.80 14.87
N GLN A 29 -0.34 12.04 14.87
CA GLN A 29 0.07 13.08 15.82
C GLN A 29 -0.14 12.66 17.28
N LEU A 30 -1.28 12.00 17.58
CA LEU A 30 -1.57 11.45 18.91
C LEU A 30 -0.59 10.35 19.33
N LEU A 31 -0.10 9.53 18.38
CA LEU A 31 0.91 8.50 18.64
C LEU A 31 2.32 9.11 18.74
N ALA A 32 2.65 10.09 17.91
CA ALA A 32 3.92 10.80 17.93
C ALA A 32 4.16 11.47 19.29
N ALA A 33 3.14 12.13 19.85
CA ALA A 33 3.19 12.76 21.17
C ALA A 33 3.48 11.78 22.33
N ARG A 34 3.27 10.47 22.14
CA ARG A 34 3.52 9.44 23.16
C ARG A 34 4.94 8.85 23.08
N ALA A 35 5.74 9.24 22.09
CA ALA A 35 7.13 8.81 21.97
C ALA A 35 7.95 9.31 23.17
N ASN A 36 8.56 8.37 23.90
CA ASN A 36 9.32 8.69 25.12
C ASN A 36 10.73 8.09 25.17
N SER A 37 11.18 7.48 24.08
CA SER A 37 12.57 7.03 23.94
C SER A 37 13.11 7.47 22.59
N GLU A 38 14.41 7.71 22.54
CA GLU A 38 15.10 8.16 21.33
C GLU A 38 14.86 7.24 20.14
N GLN A 39 14.87 5.92 20.35
CA GLN A 39 14.63 4.95 19.26
C GLN A 39 13.20 5.06 18.71
N ILE A 40 12.21 5.30 19.57
CA ILE A 40 10.81 5.47 19.13
C ILE A 40 10.65 6.82 18.43
N THR A 41 11.29 7.87 18.92
CA THR A 41 11.30 9.18 18.25
C THR A 41 11.89 9.08 16.84
N ARG A 42 13.03 8.39 16.66
CA ARG A 42 13.59 8.14 15.32
C ARG A 42 12.64 7.36 14.42
N PHE A 43 11.93 6.38 14.97
CA PHE A 43 10.91 5.64 14.23
C PHE A 43 9.73 6.52 13.81
N VAL A 44 9.26 7.42 14.69
CA VAL A 44 8.20 8.39 14.37
C VAL A 44 8.64 9.32 13.24
N ILE A 45 9.85 9.87 13.31
CA ILE A 45 10.40 10.74 12.25
C ILE A 45 10.46 9.99 10.92
N TYR A 46 10.97 8.76 10.92
CA TYR A 46 10.97 7.92 9.72
C TYR A 46 9.56 7.71 9.16
N MET A 47 8.58 7.44 10.02
CA MET A 47 7.20 7.24 9.59
C MET A 47 6.61 8.50 8.95
N GLU A 48 6.90 9.68 9.53
CA GLU A 48 6.46 10.97 9.01
C GLU A 48 7.07 11.28 7.64
N GLU A 49 8.39 11.15 7.51
CA GLU A 49 9.09 11.48 6.27
C GLU A 49 8.75 10.52 5.12
N GLN A 50 8.59 9.22 5.42
CA GLN A 50 8.42 8.21 4.38
C GLN A 50 6.98 7.92 4.01
N TRP A 51 6.02 8.15 4.91
CA TRP A 51 4.63 7.72 4.69
C TRP A 51 3.61 8.84 4.78
N LEU A 52 3.92 9.98 5.42
CA LEU A 52 3.00 11.12 5.50
C LEU A 52 3.41 12.26 4.57
N ASN A 53 4.70 12.58 4.55
CA ASN A 53 5.25 13.73 3.81
C ASN A 53 6.05 13.31 2.56
N HIS A 54 5.79 12.11 2.04
CA HIS A 54 6.57 11.58 0.92
C HIS A 54 6.19 12.30 -0.39
N PRO A 55 7.15 12.77 -1.19
CA PRO A 55 6.87 13.60 -2.38
C PRO A 55 6.16 12.87 -3.53
N ILE A 56 6.10 11.54 -3.47
CA ILE A 56 5.50 10.67 -4.49
C ILE A 56 4.18 10.04 -4.02
N PHE A 57 4.02 9.87 -2.71
CA PHE A 57 2.92 9.09 -2.13
C PHE A 57 2.17 9.96 -1.15
N ASP A 58 0.95 10.37 -1.54
CA ASP A 58 0.07 11.16 -0.69
C ASP A 58 -0.55 10.30 0.42
N ILE A 59 -1.07 10.93 1.48
CA ILE A 59 -1.72 10.25 2.61
C ILE A 59 -2.87 9.34 2.16
N ASP A 60 -3.60 9.72 1.11
CA ASP A 60 -4.66 8.89 0.53
C ASP A 60 -4.13 7.56 -0.01
N SER A 61 -2.91 7.53 -0.53
CA SER A 61 -2.27 6.31 -1.04
C SER A 61 -1.81 5.35 0.07
N LEU A 62 -1.69 5.85 1.31
CA LEU A 62 -1.41 5.05 2.49
C LEU A 62 -2.66 4.32 2.99
N SER A 63 -3.85 4.90 2.81
CA SER A 63 -5.09 4.33 3.32
C SER A 63 -5.54 3.12 2.49
N VAL A 64 -5.75 2.00 3.18
CA VAL A 64 -6.42 0.80 2.63
C VAL A 64 -7.82 0.63 3.22
N TYR A 65 -8.34 1.67 3.88
CA TYR A 65 -9.66 1.63 4.49
C TYR A 65 -10.75 1.41 3.44
N GLY A 66 -11.62 0.42 3.68
CA GLY A 66 -12.68 0.05 2.73
C GLY A 66 -12.19 -0.67 1.46
N ILE A 67 -10.88 -0.83 1.28
CA ILE A 67 -10.32 -1.61 0.17
C ILE A 67 -10.31 -3.08 0.60
N SER A 68 -10.96 -3.94 -0.17
CA SER A 68 -10.81 -5.39 -0.04
C SER A 68 -9.45 -5.84 -0.58
N ALA A 69 -8.36 -5.32 -0.01
CA ALA A 69 -7.00 -5.68 -0.37
C ALA A 69 -6.68 -7.07 0.17
N ARG A 70 -6.96 -8.11 -0.62
CA ARG A 70 -6.43 -9.44 -0.34
C ARG A 70 -4.94 -9.41 -0.61
N THR A 71 -4.11 -9.69 0.40
CA THR A 71 -2.65 -9.88 0.29
C THR A 71 -2.27 -10.98 -0.73
N ASN A 72 -3.23 -11.78 -1.20
CA ASN A 72 -3.04 -12.80 -2.23
C ASN A 72 -3.12 -12.27 -3.67
N ASP A 73 -3.40 -10.99 -3.89
CA ASP A 73 -3.55 -10.46 -5.25
C ASP A 73 -2.19 -10.26 -5.94
N THR A 74 -1.15 -9.84 -5.22
CA THR A 74 0.23 -9.78 -5.74
C THR A 74 0.81 -11.17 -6.00
N GLY A 75 0.58 -12.12 -5.08
CA GLY A 75 1.00 -13.51 -5.25
C GLY A 75 0.25 -14.21 -6.39
N GLY A 76 -1.06 -13.98 -6.49
CA GLY A 76 -1.91 -14.47 -7.58
C GLY A 76 -1.53 -13.85 -8.92
N TRP A 77 -1.30 -12.55 -8.97
CA TRP A 77 -0.83 -11.83 -10.15
C TRP A 77 0.53 -12.33 -10.62
N HIS A 78 1.48 -12.51 -9.70
CA HIS A 78 2.79 -13.08 -10.02
C HIS A 78 2.67 -14.51 -10.57
N ASN A 79 1.82 -15.35 -9.97
CA ASN A 79 1.56 -16.71 -10.48
C ASN A 79 0.89 -16.70 -11.86
N SER A 80 -0.09 -15.81 -12.07
CA SER A 80 -0.77 -15.60 -13.35
C SER A 80 0.22 -15.17 -14.45
N MET A 81 1.07 -14.18 -14.18
CA MET A 81 2.11 -13.76 -15.11
C MET A 81 3.10 -14.85 -15.43
N ASN A 82 3.58 -15.60 -14.43
CA ASN A 82 4.48 -16.73 -14.66
C ASN A 82 3.81 -17.79 -15.54
N THR A 83 2.51 -18.01 -15.38
CA THR A 83 1.73 -18.89 -16.26
C THR A 83 1.65 -18.34 -17.69
N LYS A 84 1.30 -17.05 -17.85
CA LYS A 84 1.19 -16.38 -19.15
C LYS A 84 2.51 -16.35 -19.91
N ALA A 85 3.64 -16.26 -19.21
CA ALA A 85 4.97 -16.20 -19.80
C ALA A 85 5.69 -17.56 -19.88
N GLY A 86 5.00 -18.66 -19.60
CA GLY A 86 5.46 -20.02 -19.91
C GLY A 86 6.18 -20.79 -18.81
N GLY A 87 6.09 -20.37 -17.54
CA GLY A 87 6.60 -21.09 -16.38
C GLY A 87 7.84 -20.46 -15.72
N GLN A 88 8.57 -21.27 -14.92
CA GLN A 88 9.71 -20.79 -14.12
C GLN A 88 10.85 -20.26 -15.01
N ASP A 89 11.50 -19.20 -14.50
CA ASP A 89 12.59 -18.43 -15.12
C ASP A 89 12.18 -17.48 -16.26
N LEU A 90 11.36 -16.47 -15.92
CA LEU A 90 11.12 -15.32 -16.79
C LEU A 90 12.41 -14.50 -16.95
N THR A 91 13.12 -14.74 -18.04
CA THR A 91 14.17 -13.82 -18.49
C THR A 91 13.55 -12.47 -18.87
N PHE A 92 14.28 -11.37 -18.66
CA PHE A 92 13.83 -10.01 -18.95
C PHE A 92 13.15 -9.85 -20.34
N TYR A 93 13.70 -10.48 -21.38
CA TYR A 93 13.16 -10.41 -22.74
C TYR A 93 11.79 -11.10 -22.93
N ARG A 94 11.42 -12.02 -22.04
CA ARG A 94 10.09 -12.66 -22.02
C ARG A 94 9.12 -11.90 -21.12
N LEU A 95 9.64 -11.28 -20.06
CA LEU A 95 8.86 -10.47 -19.13
C LEU A 95 8.30 -9.21 -19.79
N VAL A 96 9.13 -8.46 -20.54
CA VAL A 96 8.72 -7.17 -21.11
C VAL A 96 7.51 -7.28 -22.06
N PRO A 97 7.45 -8.23 -23.01
CA PRO A 97 6.26 -8.41 -23.84
C PRO A 97 5.03 -8.85 -23.06
N ALA A 98 5.20 -9.72 -22.04
CA ALA A 98 4.09 -10.18 -21.20
C ALA A 98 3.50 -9.04 -20.36
N LEU A 99 4.36 -8.19 -19.77
CA LEU A 99 3.92 -6.99 -19.05
C LEU A 99 3.20 -6.01 -19.98
N ARG A 100 3.68 -5.86 -21.22
CA ARG A 100 3.02 -4.99 -22.20
C ARG A 100 1.62 -5.48 -22.55
N ALA A 101 1.49 -6.78 -22.82
CA ALA A 101 0.19 -7.39 -23.12
C ALA A 101 -0.78 -7.24 -21.93
N GLU A 102 -0.31 -7.44 -20.69
CA GLU A 102 -1.12 -7.24 -19.49
C GLU A 102 -1.59 -5.79 -19.33
N ALA A 103 -0.71 -4.82 -19.57
CA ALA A 103 -1.02 -3.41 -19.45
C ALA A 103 -2.07 -2.95 -20.48
N GLU A 104 -2.01 -3.50 -21.71
CA GLU A 104 -3.02 -3.26 -22.73
C GLU A 104 -4.39 -3.81 -22.28
N ASP A 105 -4.44 -5.02 -21.72
CA ASP A 105 -5.67 -5.68 -21.28
C ASP A 105 -6.32 -4.97 -20.07
N VAL A 106 -5.52 -4.56 -19.08
CA VAL A 106 -6.00 -3.80 -17.91
C VAL A 106 -6.56 -2.42 -18.31
N GLN A 107 -5.96 -1.77 -19.32
CA GLN A 107 -6.53 -0.53 -19.87
C GLN A 107 -7.90 -0.75 -20.51
N TYR A 108 -8.15 -1.91 -21.12
CA TYR A 108 -9.46 -2.26 -21.64
C TYR A 108 -10.47 -2.47 -20.50
N GLU A 109 -10.16 -3.27 -19.49
CA GLU A 109 -11.08 -3.50 -18.36
C GLU A 109 -11.43 -2.22 -17.60
N LEU A 110 -10.45 -1.37 -17.28
CA LEU A 110 -10.70 -0.09 -16.61
C LEU A 110 -11.56 0.84 -17.47
N ARG A 111 -11.36 0.84 -18.80
CA ARG A 111 -12.19 1.59 -19.73
C ARG A 111 -13.62 1.06 -19.77
N TYR A 112 -13.83 -0.25 -19.76
CA TYR A 112 -15.16 -0.85 -19.68
C TYR A 112 -15.84 -0.56 -18.35
N LEU A 113 -15.14 -0.68 -17.23
CA LEU A 113 -15.69 -0.36 -15.90
C LEU A 113 -16.05 1.13 -15.77
N ARG A 114 -15.29 2.04 -16.38
CA ARG A 114 -15.64 3.48 -16.46
C ARG A 114 -16.85 3.77 -17.34
N VAL A 115 -17.07 2.98 -18.39
CA VAL A 115 -18.23 3.11 -19.29
C VAL A 115 -19.48 2.48 -18.68
N VAL A 116 -19.34 1.40 -17.90
CA VAL A 116 -20.45 0.67 -17.28
C VAL A 116 -20.87 1.26 -15.93
N CYS A 117 -19.92 1.84 -15.18
CA CYS A 117 -20.20 2.61 -13.97
C CYS A 117 -19.79 4.08 -14.21
N PRO A 118 -20.68 4.93 -14.71
CA PRO A 118 -20.48 6.37 -14.57
C PRO A 118 -20.53 6.65 -13.08
N LEU A 119 -19.37 6.95 -12.47
CA LEU A 119 -19.34 7.53 -11.14
C LEU A 119 -20.18 8.80 -11.21
N GLY A 120 -21.36 8.74 -10.60
CA GLY A 120 -22.31 9.84 -10.55
C GLY A 120 -21.66 11.07 -9.91
N GLU A 121 -22.03 12.22 -10.48
CA GLU A 121 -21.80 13.55 -9.91
C GLU A 121 -22.39 13.69 -8.50
#